data_AF-A0A1E4L8G8-F1
#
_entry.id   AF-A0A1E4L8G8-F1
#
_cell.length_a   1.000
_cell.length_b   1.000
_cell.length_c   1.000
_cell.angle_alpha   90.00
_cell.angle_beta   90.00
_cell.angle_gamma   90.00
#
_symmetry.space_group_name_H-M   'P 1'
#
loop_
_entity.id
_entity.type
_entity.pdbx_description
1 polymer ?
#
loop_
_entity_poly.entity_id
_entity_poly.type
_entity_poly.pdbx_seq_one_letter_code
_entity_poly.pdbx_strand_id
1 'polypeptide(L)'
;MAITQDFTYNFGGFGGYPSRCHIRVLDEPDKPFVVICSQLANKPGTSVTNAAEIIAQSVQDYLAQDNLPLATTIQKYIKTSRLTKILGDLVARLKESKNLTVFTLESIKLALEYRESYAARSRKVAEMLWVEHYDASIGLNPKCEYLEVSFKPDTWEPKWECTTPTALAASTGYPLAEFQIPHAVINQP
;
A
#
# COMPACT_ATOMS: atom_id res chain seq x y z
N MET A 1 -5.43 -16.31 3.64
CA MET A 1 -4.65 -15.46 4.54
C MET A 1 -4.38 -14.18 3.77
N ALA A 2 -4.96 -13.07 4.22
CA ALA A 2 -5.00 -11.80 3.49
C ALA A 2 -3.82 -10.86 3.80
N ILE A 3 -3.10 -11.16 4.89
CA ILE A 3 -1.99 -10.34 5.39
C ILE A 3 -0.80 -10.51 4.44
N THR A 4 -0.39 -9.39 3.82
CA THR A 4 0.78 -9.36 2.95
C THR A 4 2.00 -8.84 3.68
N GLN A 5 1.83 -7.87 4.60
CA GLN A 5 2.91 -7.35 5.44
C GLN A 5 2.40 -7.03 6.85
N ASP A 6 3.23 -7.28 7.85
CA ASP A 6 2.95 -7.03 9.27
C ASP A 6 4.27 -6.72 9.98
N PHE A 7 4.48 -5.46 10.39
CA PHE A 7 5.77 -4.99 10.90
C PHE A 7 5.67 -3.78 11.83
N THR A 8 6.76 -3.48 12.56
CA THR A 8 6.92 -2.22 13.30
C THR A 8 7.60 -1.19 12.40
N TYR A 9 7.01 0.00 12.30
CA TYR A 9 7.54 1.14 11.56
C TYR A 9 8.07 2.21 12.53
N ASN A 10 9.31 2.66 12.31
CA ASN A 10 9.93 3.73 13.08
C ASN A 10 9.79 5.05 12.32
N PHE A 11 9.43 6.13 13.01
CA PHE A 11 9.27 7.45 12.43
C PHE A 11 9.85 8.55 13.33
N GLY A 12 10.20 9.68 12.74
CA GLY A 12 10.63 10.86 13.49
C GLY A 12 9.45 11.45 14.26
N GLY A 13 9.49 11.38 15.59
CA GLY A 13 8.52 12.08 16.42
C GLY A 13 8.87 13.56 16.58
N PHE A 14 7.98 14.30 17.25
CA PHE A 14 8.20 15.73 17.47
C PHE A 14 9.42 16.00 18.34
N GLY A 15 10.12 17.10 18.06
CA GLY A 15 11.31 17.49 18.81
C GLY A 15 12.54 16.59 18.59
N GLY A 16 12.53 15.74 17.55
CA GLY A 16 13.65 14.85 17.21
C GLY A 16 13.69 13.54 18.00
N TYR A 17 12.67 13.28 18.82
CA TYR A 17 12.54 12.00 19.54
C TYR A 17 11.91 10.95 18.63
N PRO A 18 12.59 9.83 18.33
CA PRO A 18 12.02 8.79 17.49
C PRO A 18 10.80 8.16 18.15
N SER A 19 9.81 7.80 17.35
CA SER A 19 8.61 7.07 17.75
C SER A 19 8.41 5.86 16.84
N ARG A 20 7.43 5.02 17.19
CA ARG A 20 7.15 3.77 16.49
C ARG A 20 5.68 3.42 16.52
N CYS A 21 5.23 2.80 15.43
CA CYS A 21 3.89 2.25 15.28
C CYS A 21 3.97 0.84 14.69
N HIS A 22 2.87 0.10 14.76
CA HIS A 22 2.71 -1.15 14.06
C HIS A 22 1.91 -0.92 12.77
N ILE A 23 2.33 -1.54 11.67
CA ILE A 23 1.69 -1.47 10.36
C ILE A 23 1.31 -2.88 9.93
N ARG A 24 0.04 -3.06 9.56
CA ARG A 24 -0.46 -4.24 8.86
C ARG A 24 -1.05 -3.86 7.51
N VAL A 25 -0.68 -4.60 6.48
CA VAL A 25 -1.13 -4.38 5.10
C VAL A 25 -1.95 -5.58 4.63
N LEU A 26 -3.20 -5.32 4.24
CA LEU A 26 -4.11 -6.29 3.63
C LEU A 26 -4.25 -5.99 2.15
N ASP A 27 -3.98 -7.02 1.33
CA ASP A 27 -3.87 -6.84 -0.11
C ASP A 27 -4.27 -8.12 -0.87
N GLU A 28 -5.57 -8.31 -1.05
CA GLU A 28 -6.12 -9.34 -1.94
C GLU A 28 -6.58 -8.72 -3.27
N PRO A 29 -6.38 -9.38 -4.44
CA PRO A 29 -6.65 -8.80 -5.76
C PRO A 29 -8.02 -8.13 -5.92
N ASP A 30 -9.07 -8.75 -5.39
CA ASP A 30 -10.47 -8.32 -5.57
C ASP A 30 -11.01 -7.54 -4.36
N LYS A 31 -10.15 -7.08 -3.45
CA LYS A 31 -10.52 -6.33 -2.26
C LYS A 31 -9.80 -4.98 -2.18
N PRO A 32 -10.36 -4.00 -1.44
CA PRO A 32 -9.66 -2.76 -1.17
C PRO A 32 -8.28 -3.00 -0.57
N PHE A 33 -7.32 -2.12 -0.86
CA PHE A 33 -6.03 -2.15 -0.20
C PHE A 33 -6.16 -1.45 1.14
N VAL A 34 -5.83 -2.13 2.23
CA VAL A 34 -6.04 -1.61 3.60
C VAL A 34 -4.72 -1.55 4.33
N VAL A 35 -4.45 -0.41 4.96
CA VAL A 35 -3.31 -0.22 5.86
C VAL A 35 -3.85 0.08 7.25
N ILE A 36 -3.49 -0.76 8.22
CA ILE A 36 -3.83 -0.58 9.63
C ILE A 36 -2.58 -0.08 10.36
N CYS A 37 -2.63 1.13 10.90
CA CYS A 37 -1.59 1.77 11.70
C CYS A 37 -1.99 1.76 13.17
N SER A 38 -1.32 0.92 13.96
CA SER A 38 -1.59 0.76 15.39
C SER A 38 -0.61 1.56 16.25
N GLN A 39 -1.14 2.29 17.22
CA GLN A 39 -0.32 2.93 18.26
C GLN A 39 0.29 1.87 19.19
N LEU A 40 1.61 1.92 19.39
CA LEU A 40 2.30 1.08 20.37
C LEU A 40 2.26 1.71 21.78
N ALA A 41 2.31 0.87 22.82
CA ALA A 41 2.24 1.28 24.22
C ALA A 41 3.47 2.07 24.69
N ASN A 42 4.65 1.64 24.25
CA ASN A 42 5.92 2.26 24.63
C ASN A 42 6.16 3.51 23.76
N LYS A 43 5.96 4.70 24.34
CA LYS A 43 5.95 6.00 23.63
C LYS A 43 7.20 6.85 23.89
N PRO A 44 8.26 6.74 23.09
CA PRO A 44 9.15 7.88 22.89
C PRO A 44 8.63 8.71 21.70
N GLY A 45 8.53 10.04 21.82
CA GLY A 45 8.35 10.95 20.68
C GLY A 45 6.96 11.58 20.47
N THR A 46 6.00 10.89 19.82
CA THR A 46 4.66 11.44 19.50
C THR A 46 3.65 10.32 19.16
N SER A 47 2.36 10.65 19.07
CA SER A 47 1.29 9.71 18.69
C SER A 47 1.20 9.49 17.17
N VAL A 48 0.60 8.35 16.77
CA VAL A 48 0.27 8.07 15.37
C VAL A 48 -0.67 9.11 14.78
N THR A 49 -1.64 9.60 15.55
CA THR A 49 -2.55 10.69 15.12
C THR A 49 -1.78 11.94 14.69
N ASN A 50 -0.79 12.32 15.50
CA ASN A 50 -0.01 13.53 15.30
C ASN A 50 0.96 13.42 14.12
N ALA A 51 1.39 12.20 13.81
CA ALA A 51 2.30 11.91 12.71
C ALA A 51 1.59 11.22 11.53
N ALA A 52 0.25 11.25 11.49
CA ALA A 52 -0.55 10.48 10.53
C ALA A 52 -0.16 10.80 9.08
N GLU A 53 0.03 12.08 8.77
CA GLU A 53 0.45 12.55 7.45
C GLU A 53 1.81 11.98 7.06
N ILE A 54 2.81 12.11 7.94
CA ILE A 54 4.19 11.67 7.70
C ILE A 54 4.26 10.14 7.55
N ILE A 55 3.57 9.41 8.43
CA ILE A 55 3.55 7.94 8.40
C ILE A 55 2.83 7.46 7.13
N ALA A 56 1.65 8.00 6.84
CA ALA A 56 0.86 7.57 5.68
C ALA A 56 1.56 7.87 4.35
N GLN A 57 2.15 9.05 4.21
CA GLN A 57 2.93 9.40 3.01
C GLN A 57 4.14 8.49 2.86
N SER A 58 4.91 8.26 3.93
CA SER A 58 6.09 7.39 3.85
C SER A 58 5.74 5.92 3.56
N VAL A 59 4.62 5.41 4.10
CA VAL A 59 4.15 4.05 3.80
C VAL A 59 3.65 3.97 2.36
N GLN A 60 2.91 4.97 1.88
CA GLN A 60 2.47 5.02 0.49
C GLN A 60 3.67 5.03 -0.48
N ASP A 61 4.68 5.85 -0.19
CA ASP A 61 5.92 5.92 -0.97
C ASP A 61 6.63 4.56 -0.97
N TYR A 62 6.82 3.93 0.20
CA TYR A 62 7.43 2.61 0.31
C TYR A 62 6.69 1.56 -0.53
N LEU A 63 5.35 1.53 -0.45
CA LEU A 63 4.51 0.60 -1.21
C LEU A 63 4.53 0.86 -2.72
N ALA A 64 4.72 2.12 -3.13
CA ALA A 64 4.94 2.48 -4.53
C ALA A 64 6.35 2.08 -5.01
N GLN A 65 7.36 2.18 -4.13
CA GLN A 65 8.77 1.91 -4.43
C GLN A 65 9.10 0.42 -4.58
N ASP A 66 8.36 -0.50 -3.95
CA ASP A 66 8.59 -1.96 -4.05
C ASP A 66 8.55 -2.47 -5.53
N ASN A 67 8.01 -1.65 -6.44
CA ASN A 67 7.96 -1.92 -7.87
C ASN A 67 9.05 -1.20 -8.71
N LEU A 68 9.87 -0.32 -8.12
CA LEU A 68 10.87 0.49 -8.84
C LEU A 68 11.94 -0.31 -9.59
N PRO A 69 12.55 -1.39 -9.04
CA PRO A 69 13.61 -2.11 -9.75
C PRO A 69 13.10 -2.77 -11.05
N LEU A 70 11.88 -3.30 -11.02
CA LEU A 70 11.23 -3.89 -12.19
C LEU A 70 10.69 -2.80 -13.13
N ALA A 71 10.13 -1.71 -12.59
CA ALA A 71 9.60 -0.60 -13.37
C ALA A 71 10.70 0.15 -14.11
N THR A 72 11.85 0.35 -13.46
CA THR A 72 13.03 0.97 -14.08
C THR A 72 13.65 0.05 -15.12
N THR A 73 13.70 -1.26 -14.89
CA THR A 73 14.17 -2.25 -15.88
C THR A 73 13.26 -2.27 -17.11
N ILE A 74 11.95 -2.25 -16.92
CA ILE A 74 10.96 -2.25 -18.01
C ILE A 74 10.90 -0.89 -18.70
N GLN A 75 11.00 0.22 -17.97
CA GLN A 75 11.16 1.55 -18.56
C GLN A 75 12.45 1.62 -19.40
N LYS A 76 13.56 1.06 -18.91
CA LYS A 76 14.81 1.00 -19.66
C LYS A 76 14.61 0.22 -20.95
N TYR A 77 13.98 -0.96 -20.88
CA TYR A 77 13.65 -1.80 -22.03
C TYR A 77 12.73 -1.08 -23.03
N ILE A 78 11.66 -0.41 -22.57
CA ILE A 78 10.73 0.37 -23.40
C ILE A 78 11.41 1.63 -23.98
N LYS A 79 12.32 2.27 -23.25
CA LYS A 79 13.08 3.43 -23.74
C LYS A 79 14.09 3.03 -24.81
N THR A 80 14.79 1.91 -24.61
CA THR A 80 15.71 1.37 -25.62
C THR A 80 14.96 0.83 -26.85
N SER A 81 13.74 0.35 -26.65
CA SER A 81 12.90 -0.25 -27.67
C SER A 81 11.58 0.51 -27.71
N ARG A 82 11.55 1.69 -28.35
CA ARG A 82 10.33 2.54 -28.43
C ARG A 82 9.10 1.69 -28.76
N LEU A 83 8.08 1.72 -27.91
CA LEU A 83 6.82 0.97 -28.04
C LEU A 83 6.18 1.06 -29.43
N THR A 84 6.26 2.23 -30.07
CA THR A 84 5.76 2.47 -31.44
C THR A 84 6.58 1.74 -32.50
N LYS A 85 7.90 1.61 -32.30
CA LYS A 85 8.78 0.82 -33.17
C LYS A 85 8.57 -0.67 -32.93
N ILE A 86 8.34 -1.09 -31.69
CA ILE A 86 7.97 -2.48 -31.36
C ILE A 86 6.64 -2.87 -32.03
N LEU A 87 5.62 -2.03 -31.95
CA LEU A 87 4.33 -2.26 -32.64
C LEU A 87 4.50 -2.29 -34.16
N GLY A 88 5.35 -1.41 -34.72
CA GLY A 88 5.70 -1.43 -36.15
C GLY A 88 6.42 -2.71 -36.58
N ASP A 89 7.41 -3.15 -35.80
CA ASP A 89 8.17 -4.38 -36.04
C ASP A 89 7.28 -5.62 -35.87
N LEU A 90 6.30 -5.58 -34.96
CA LEU A 90 5.30 -6.63 -34.77
C LEU A 90 4.40 -6.78 -35.99
N VAL A 91 3.87 -5.66 -36.51
CA VAL A 91 3.04 -5.65 -37.72
C VAL A 91 3.83 -6.12 -38.94
N ALA A 92 5.11 -5.75 -39.04
CA ALA A 92 6.00 -6.22 -40.10
C ALA A 92 6.30 -7.72 -39.99
N ARG A 93 6.60 -8.24 -38.78
CA ARG A 93 6.90 -9.66 -38.54
C ARG A 93 5.68 -10.57 -38.60
N LEU A 94 4.50 -10.08 -38.22
CA LEU A 94 3.20 -10.74 -38.43
C LEU A 94 2.90 -10.92 -39.92
N LYS A 95 3.33 -9.98 -40.77
CA LYS A 95 3.20 -10.08 -42.22
C LYS A 95 4.23 -11.04 -42.85
N GLU A 96 5.37 -11.27 -42.20
CA GLU A 96 6.50 -12.01 -42.79
C GLU A 96 6.76 -13.42 -42.24
N SER A 97 6.28 -13.83 -41.05
CA SER A 97 6.78 -15.08 -40.45
C SER A 97 5.75 -16.05 -39.87
N LYS A 98 6.00 -17.35 -40.08
CA LYS A 98 5.25 -18.49 -39.53
C LYS A 98 5.67 -18.94 -38.11
N ASN A 99 6.71 -18.37 -37.45
CA ASN A 99 7.13 -18.82 -36.10
C ASN A 99 7.82 -17.77 -35.19
N LEU A 100 8.53 -16.74 -35.69
CA LEU A 100 9.25 -15.75 -34.85
C LEU A 100 8.31 -14.72 -34.16
N THR A 101 7.06 -14.70 -34.59
CA THR A 101 6.00 -13.82 -34.11
C THR A 101 5.66 -14.09 -32.65
N VAL A 102 5.68 -15.36 -32.22
CA VAL A 102 5.24 -15.77 -30.86
C VAL A 102 6.17 -15.21 -29.78
N PHE A 103 7.49 -15.36 -29.92
CA PHE A 103 8.47 -14.84 -28.96
C PHE A 103 8.41 -13.31 -28.83
N THR A 104 8.18 -12.60 -29.94
CA THR A 104 8.04 -11.14 -29.95
C THR A 104 6.74 -10.72 -29.27
N LEU A 105 5.63 -11.43 -29.53
CA LEU A 105 4.33 -11.21 -28.89
C LEU A 105 4.39 -11.50 -27.38
N GLU A 106 5.07 -12.56 -26.95
CA GLU A 106 5.22 -12.91 -25.53
C GLU A 106 5.97 -11.83 -24.75
N SER A 107 7.06 -11.31 -25.33
CA SER A 107 7.83 -10.22 -24.71
C SER A 107 7.02 -8.92 -24.58
N ILE A 108 6.15 -8.63 -25.55
CA ILE A 108 5.24 -7.47 -25.53
C ILE A 108 4.11 -7.69 -24.54
N LYS A 109 3.49 -8.88 -24.55
CA LYS A 109 2.46 -9.28 -23.60
C LYS A 109 2.96 -9.08 -22.18
N LEU A 110 4.15 -9.59 -21.86
CA LEU A 110 4.78 -9.42 -20.55
C LEU A 110 4.95 -7.93 -20.18
N ALA A 111 5.40 -7.10 -21.13
CA ALA A 111 5.56 -5.66 -20.91
C ALA A 111 4.23 -4.91 -20.70
N LEU A 112 3.16 -5.32 -21.42
CA LEU A 112 1.82 -4.76 -21.28
C LEU A 112 1.15 -5.21 -19.97
N GLU A 113 1.20 -6.51 -19.67
CA GLU A 113 0.74 -7.09 -18.40
C GLU A 113 1.43 -6.42 -17.22
N TYR A 114 2.73 -6.16 -17.32
CA TYR A 114 3.43 -5.41 -16.30
C TYR A 114 2.93 -3.98 -16.16
N ARG A 115 2.73 -3.26 -17.27
CA ARG A 115 2.23 -1.88 -17.22
C ARG A 115 0.83 -1.80 -16.63
N GLU A 116 -0.04 -2.73 -17.00
CA GLU A 116 -1.39 -2.85 -16.45
C GLU A 116 -1.35 -3.20 -14.96
N SER A 117 -0.53 -4.18 -14.57
CA SER A 117 -0.34 -4.57 -13.17
C SER A 117 0.22 -3.41 -12.34
N TYR A 118 1.19 -2.66 -12.86
CA TYR A 118 1.76 -1.49 -12.20
C TYR A 118 0.75 -0.35 -12.07
N ALA A 119 0.00 -0.05 -13.12
CA ALA A 119 -1.03 0.99 -13.08
C ALA A 119 -2.17 0.62 -12.13
N ALA A 120 -2.61 -0.64 -12.14
CA ALA A 120 -3.59 -1.18 -11.21
C ALA A 120 -3.06 -1.10 -9.77
N ARG A 121 -1.82 -1.52 -9.53
CA ARG A 121 -1.16 -1.46 -8.22
C ARG A 121 -1.04 -0.02 -7.71
N SER A 122 -0.55 0.88 -8.55
CA SER A 122 -0.39 2.30 -8.21
C SER A 122 -1.73 2.95 -7.87
N ARG A 123 -2.79 2.65 -8.62
CA ARG A 123 -4.14 3.11 -8.30
C ARG A 123 -4.63 2.53 -6.97
N LYS A 124 -4.44 1.23 -6.75
CA LYS A 124 -4.85 0.54 -5.53
C LYS A 124 -4.18 1.12 -4.28
N VAL A 125 -2.90 1.49 -4.38
CA VAL A 125 -2.14 2.16 -3.30
C VAL A 125 -2.56 3.63 -3.13
N ALA A 126 -2.94 4.32 -4.21
CA ALA A 126 -3.48 5.68 -4.14
C ALA A 126 -4.86 5.74 -3.46
N GLU A 127 -5.69 4.72 -3.69
CA GLU A 127 -7.04 4.56 -3.13
C GLU A 127 -7.03 3.74 -1.82
N MET A 128 -5.88 3.68 -1.12
CA MET A 128 -5.76 2.89 0.09
C MET A 128 -6.71 3.35 1.20
N LEU A 129 -7.31 2.39 1.90
CA LEU A 129 -8.04 2.63 3.13
C LEU A 129 -7.05 2.69 4.29
N TRP A 130 -6.87 3.86 4.88
CA TRP A 130 -6.05 4.03 6.08
C TRP A 130 -6.89 3.89 7.34
N VAL A 131 -6.48 2.99 8.22
CA VAL A 131 -7.15 2.73 9.49
C VAL A 131 -6.16 2.94 10.61
N GLU A 132 -6.45 3.85 11.54
CA GLU A 132 -5.73 3.92 12.81
C GLU A 132 -6.38 3.02 13.84
N HIS A 133 -5.55 2.36 14.64
CA HIS A 133 -5.99 1.50 15.73
C HIS A 133 -5.32 1.88 17.05
N TYR A 134 -6.14 1.93 18.10
CA TYR A 134 -5.75 2.22 19.47
C TYR A 134 -6.28 1.14 20.39
N ASP A 135 -5.36 0.38 20.98
CA ASP A 135 -5.72 -0.56 22.02
C ASP A 135 -6.32 0.16 23.23
N ALA A 136 -7.28 -0.48 23.89
CA ALA A 136 -7.96 0.04 25.07
C ALA A 136 -7.01 0.48 26.19
N SER A 137 -5.82 -0.11 26.28
CA SER A 137 -4.79 0.25 27.27
C SER A 137 -4.05 1.56 26.98
N ILE A 138 -4.15 2.13 25.78
CA ILE A 138 -3.37 3.31 25.34
C ILE A 138 -4.28 4.45 24.86
N GLY A 139 -5.51 4.15 24.47
CA GLY A 139 -6.36 4.99 23.62
C GLY A 139 -6.59 6.43 24.10
N LEU A 140 -6.53 7.36 23.14
CA LEU A 140 -6.88 8.78 23.29
C LEU A 140 -8.40 9.01 23.41
N ASN A 141 -9.23 8.09 22.91
CA ASN A 141 -10.69 8.19 22.92
C ASN A 141 -11.31 6.88 23.44
N PRO A 142 -11.92 6.86 24.63
CA PRO A 142 -12.45 5.63 25.24
C PRO A 142 -13.67 5.03 24.53
N LYS A 143 -14.19 5.69 23.47
CA LYS A 143 -15.37 5.22 22.73
C LYS A 143 -15.04 4.67 21.35
N CYS A 144 -13.78 4.70 20.92
CA CYS A 144 -13.44 4.48 19.52
C CYS A 144 -12.01 3.97 19.36
N GLU A 145 -11.88 2.64 19.24
CA GLU A 145 -10.59 1.93 19.08
C GLU A 145 -10.08 1.98 17.65
N TYR A 146 -10.96 2.11 16.65
CA TYR A 146 -10.61 2.15 15.24
C TYR A 146 -11.10 3.46 14.61
N LEU A 147 -10.22 4.11 13.86
CA LEU A 147 -10.53 5.31 13.09
C LEU A 147 -10.21 5.06 11.63
N GLU A 148 -11.18 5.25 10.75
CA GLU A 148 -10.92 5.41 9.33
C GLU A 148 -10.37 6.82 9.10
N VAL A 149 -9.25 6.92 8.40
CA VAL A 149 -8.59 8.20 8.12
C VAL A 149 -8.63 8.47 6.63
N SER A 150 -9.23 9.59 6.28
CA SER A 150 -9.20 10.13 4.92
C SER A 150 -8.21 11.29 4.86
N PHE A 151 -7.38 11.32 3.83
CA PHE A 151 -6.42 12.39 3.61
C PHE A 151 -6.87 13.27 2.44
N LYS A 152 -6.79 14.60 2.60
CA LYS A 152 -7.01 15.50 1.46
C LYS A 152 -5.87 15.33 0.43
N PRO A 153 -6.16 15.16 -0.88
CA PRO A 153 -5.16 14.84 -1.88
C PRO A 153 -3.96 15.80 -1.96
N ASP A 154 -4.17 17.09 -1.71
CA ASP A 154 -3.13 18.12 -1.88
C ASP A 154 -2.38 18.46 -0.59
N THR A 155 -3.07 18.43 0.55
CA THR A 155 -2.52 18.88 1.84
C THR A 155 -2.17 17.74 2.77
N TRP A 156 -2.55 16.51 2.43
CA TRP A 156 -2.50 15.35 3.34
C TRP A 156 -3.22 15.58 4.67
N GLU A 157 -4.08 16.60 4.76
CA GLU A 157 -4.78 16.91 6.00
C GLU A 157 -5.74 15.75 6.35
N PRO A 158 -5.56 15.11 7.52
CA PRO A 158 -6.34 13.96 7.92
C PRO A 158 -7.71 14.34 8.46
N LYS A 159 -8.71 13.51 8.14
CA LYS A 159 -10.02 13.50 8.78
C LYS A 159 -10.29 12.10 9.32
N TRP A 160 -10.52 12.02 10.62
CA TRP A 160 -10.82 10.77 11.32
C TRP A 160 -12.32 10.56 11.47
N GLU A 161 -12.77 9.33 11.21
CA GLU A 161 -14.12 8.88 11.44
C GLU A 161 -14.11 7.57 12.24
N CYS A 162 -14.95 7.50 13.27
CA CYS A 162 -15.01 6.33 14.14
C CYS A 162 -15.63 5.14 13.43
N THR A 163 -14.97 3.99 13.54
CA THR A 163 -15.42 2.75 12.93
C THR A 163 -15.22 1.57 13.87
N THR A 164 -15.67 0.38 13.45
CA THR A 164 -15.50 -0.87 14.17
C THR A 164 -14.86 -1.92 13.27
N PRO A 165 -14.16 -2.92 13.84
CA PRO A 165 -13.64 -4.05 13.06
C PRO A 165 -14.73 -4.77 12.25
N THR A 166 -15.95 -4.84 12.78
CA THR A 166 -17.09 -5.45 12.08
C THR A 166 -17.55 -4.63 10.87
N ALA A 167 -17.58 -3.29 10.99
CA ALA A 167 -17.90 -2.40 9.89
C ALA A 167 -16.82 -2.45 8.80
N LEU A 168 -15.54 -2.43 9.19
CA LEU A 168 -14.40 -2.58 8.28
C LEU A 168 -14.43 -3.92 7.53
N ALA A 169 -14.70 -5.03 8.23
CA ALA A 169 -14.85 -6.34 7.60
C ALA A 169 -15.99 -6.37 6.59
N ALA A 170 -17.12 -5.74 6.92
CA ALA A 170 -18.27 -5.67 6.03
C ALA A 170 -18.01 -4.80 4.79
N SER A 171 -17.35 -3.65 4.94
CA SER A 171 -17.08 -2.72 3.83
C SER A 171 -15.96 -3.20 2.90
N THR A 172 -14.97 -3.90 3.43
CA THR A 172 -13.78 -4.33 2.67
C THR A 172 -13.85 -5.78 2.20
N GLY A 173 -14.72 -6.60 2.78
CA GLY A 173 -14.80 -8.04 2.51
C GLY A 173 -13.65 -8.87 3.12
N TYR A 174 -12.78 -8.28 3.93
CA TYR A 174 -11.79 -9.06 4.69
C TYR A 174 -12.43 -9.72 5.92
N PRO A 175 -11.93 -10.89 6.36
CA PRO A 175 -12.37 -11.51 7.61
C PRO A 175 -12.14 -10.60 8.81
N LEU A 176 -13.06 -10.62 9.77
CA LEU A 176 -12.96 -9.84 11.02
C LEU A 176 -11.63 -10.03 11.75
N ALA A 177 -11.10 -11.26 11.73
CA ALA A 177 -9.83 -11.61 12.38
C ALA A 177 -8.64 -10.79 11.85
N GLU A 178 -8.68 -10.34 10.59
CA GLU A 178 -7.57 -9.58 9.99
C GLU A 178 -7.47 -8.16 10.57
N PHE A 179 -8.60 -7.61 11.05
CA PHE A 179 -8.66 -6.31 11.73
C PHE A 179 -8.31 -6.40 13.21
N GLN A 180 -8.35 -7.58 13.82
CA GLN A 180 -8.02 -7.76 15.23
C GLN A 180 -6.50 -7.75 15.42
N ILE A 181 -6.00 -6.71 16.09
CA ILE A 181 -4.58 -6.57 16.40
C ILE A 181 -4.31 -7.19 17.77
N PRO A 182 -3.44 -8.21 17.89
CA PRO A 182 -3.17 -8.84 19.18
C PRO A 182 -2.52 -7.88 20.17
N HIS A 183 -2.97 -7.93 21.44
CA HIS A 183 -2.42 -7.10 22.52
C HIS A 183 -0.89 -7.28 22.71
N ALA A 184 -0.35 -8.45 22.36
CA ALA A 184 1.08 -8.73 22.40
C ALA A 184 1.89 -7.90 21.37
N VAL A 185 1.28 -7.54 20.22
CA VAL A 185 1.89 -6.68 19.20
C VAL A 185 2.00 -5.25 19.72
N ILE A 186 0.97 -4.80 20.44
CA ILE A 186 0.85 -3.44 20.97
C ILE A 186 1.89 -3.16 22.07
N ASN A 187 2.17 -4.16 22.91
CA ASN A 187 3.09 -4.05 24.04
C ASN A 187 4.51 -4.54 23.73
N GLN A 188 4.90 -4.57 22.46
CA GLN A 188 6.28 -4.88 22.11
C GLN A 188 7.22 -3.84 22.75
N PRO A 189 8.33 -4.27 23.37
CA PRO A 189 9.30 -3.38 23.99
C PRO A 189 9.95 -2.43 22.98
#